data_AF-A0A1Y1JP86-F1
#
_entry.id   AF-A0A1Y1JP86-F1
#
_cell.length_a   1.000
_cell.length_b   1.000
_cell.length_c   1.000
_cell.angle_alpha   90.00
_cell.angle_beta   90.00
_cell.angle_gamma   90.00
#
_symmetry.space_group_name_H-M   'P 1'
#
loop_
_entity.id
_entity.type
_entity.pdbx_description
1 polymer ?
#
loop_
_entity_poly.entity_id
_entity_poly.type
_entity_poly.pdbx_seq_one_letter_code
_entity_poly.pdbx_strand_id
1 'polypeptide(L)'
;MLMYLSFKDIFPTCQHLYYSVNSMYNTAIKKKLEAACNKFNQDFSSNTLWYNNLTFVCLDLGLYLYKIKDKRENDRKPYYNFFIYELKRLVRYKNLNRKINSFVKLHEEIKNAYKNAGLENIDVCNEYVSLMDDHLVYEIFEMFDKLYKNFKYFNVVINKDQYVKECLKAYEKIIEKDKKDYNNFVQKELHIFKSNFHDYLLKNPYKCDDKLLNHSLMTPPEIRITAEELSGDIAPPVTWTSTGVFLFCNINSYYTAYGSYLRPRKRKLKNMWKRKNKKHYELMNLFEQSQKNIIQNNHNILYNSVD
;
A
#
# COMPACT_ATOMS: atom_id res chain seq x y z
N MET A 1 5.86 19.73 -13.62
CA MET A 1 4.74 20.12 -12.74
C MET A 1 4.01 18.85 -12.29
N LEU A 2 4.64 18.04 -11.41
CA LEU A 2 4.13 16.73 -10.94
C LEU A 2 4.33 16.57 -9.41
N MET A 3 4.63 17.66 -8.69
CA MET A 3 5.19 17.64 -7.34
C MET A 3 4.20 17.26 -6.22
N TYR A 4 2.96 16.86 -6.54
CA TYR A 4 1.91 16.62 -5.54
C TYR A 4 1.26 15.23 -5.58
N LEU A 5 1.70 14.34 -6.49
CA LEU A 5 1.19 12.97 -6.52
C LEU A 5 2.03 12.09 -5.58
N SER A 6 1.37 11.47 -4.60
CA SER A 6 1.98 10.50 -3.70
C SER A 6 1.09 9.27 -3.59
N PHE A 7 1.68 8.08 -3.69
CA PHE A 7 1.00 6.82 -3.32
C PHE A 7 0.93 6.60 -1.82
N LYS A 8 1.60 7.46 -1.04
CA LYS A 8 1.61 7.38 0.41
C LYS A 8 0.17 7.34 0.92
N ASP A 9 -0.09 6.38 1.79
CA ASP A 9 -1.37 6.16 2.47
C ASP A 9 -2.54 5.77 1.54
N ILE A 10 -2.29 5.55 0.24
CA ILE A 10 -3.31 5.04 -0.71
C ILE A 10 -3.42 3.52 -0.58
N PHE A 11 -2.32 2.80 -0.79
CA PHE A 11 -2.32 1.35 -0.75
C PHE A 11 -1.75 0.83 0.59
N PRO A 12 -2.30 -0.27 1.13
CA PRO A 12 -3.54 -0.92 0.71
C PRO A 12 -4.81 -0.23 1.26
N THR A 13 -4.68 0.81 2.08
CA THR A 13 -5.74 1.35 2.94
C THR A 13 -6.99 1.84 2.18
N CYS A 14 -6.83 2.76 1.22
CA CYS A 14 -7.94 3.30 0.44
C CYS A 14 -8.57 2.21 -0.44
N GLN A 15 -7.74 1.36 -1.04
CA GLN A 15 -8.18 0.22 -1.84
C GLN A 15 -9.03 -0.75 -1.02
N HIS A 16 -8.56 -1.14 0.17
CA HIS A 16 -9.30 -2.02 1.08
C HIS A 16 -10.62 -1.41 1.50
N LEU A 17 -10.62 -0.11 1.80
CA LEU A 17 -11.84 0.60 2.15
C LEU A 17 -12.86 0.49 1.00
N TYR A 18 -12.44 0.84 -0.22
CA TYR A 18 -13.28 0.80 -1.41
C TYR A 18 -13.91 -0.59 -1.64
N TYR A 19 -13.12 -1.65 -1.63
CA TYR A 19 -13.65 -3.02 -1.82
C TYR A 19 -14.44 -3.56 -0.63
N SER A 20 -14.49 -2.84 0.50
CA SER A 20 -15.26 -3.22 1.69
C SER A 20 -16.58 -2.45 1.83
N VAL A 21 -16.87 -1.45 0.99
CA VAL A 21 -18.05 -0.59 1.21
C VAL A 21 -19.37 -1.33 0.99
N ASN A 22 -19.39 -2.31 0.09
CA ASN A 22 -20.59 -3.08 -0.22
C ASN A 22 -21.01 -4.08 0.87
N SER A 23 -20.08 -4.51 1.72
CA SER A 23 -20.39 -5.41 2.84
C SER A 23 -21.02 -4.68 4.04
N MET A 24 -21.17 -3.35 3.96
CA MET A 24 -21.73 -2.54 5.04
C MET A 24 -23.22 -2.25 4.80
N TYR A 25 -24.04 -2.93 5.60
CA TYR A 25 -25.46 -2.78 5.94
C TYR A 25 -26.40 -1.81 5.17
N ASN A 26 -27.65 -2.25 5.12
CA ASN A 26 -28.84 -1.64 4.54
C ASN A 26 -29.22 -0.30 5.22
N THR A 27 -28.46 0.77 4.95
CA THR A 27 -28.68 2.11 5.51
C THR A 27 -29.61 2.95 4.63
N ALA A 28 -30.29 3.94 5.22
CA ALA A 28 -31.10 4.91 4.47
C ALA A 28 -30.29 5.64 3.37
N ILE A 29 -29.00 5.84 3.61
CA ILE A 29 -28.07 6.42 2.63
C ILE A 29 -27.88 5.51 1.43
N LYS A 30 -27.71 4.19 1.65
CA LYS A 30 -27.61 3.22 0.55
C LYS A 30 -28.84 3.28 -0.35
N LYS A 31 -30.05 3.34 0.20
CA LYS A 31 -31.29 3.46 -0.58
C LYS A 31 -31.34 4.76 -1.41
N LYS A 32 -30.91 5.89 -0.84
CA LYS A 32 -30.82 7.17 -1.57
C LYS A 32 -29.80 7.09 -2.71
N LEU A 33 -28.63 6.51 -2.44
CA LEU A 33 -27.59 6.29 -3.46
C LEU A 33 -28.06 5.33 -4.55
N GLU A 34 -28.71 4.23 -4.21
CA GLU A 34 -29.28 3.28 -5.17
C GLU A 34 -30.28 3.97 -6.10
N ALA A 35 -31.19 4.77 -5.56
CA ALA A 35 -32.14 5.55 -6.36
C ALA A 35 -31.41 6.54 -7.30
N ALA A 36 -30.43 7.27 -6.78
CA ALA A 36 -29.62 8.22 -7.56
C ALA A 36 -28.84 7.51 -8.68
N CYS A 37 -28.21 6.39 -8.36
CA CYS A 37 -27.37 5.63 -9.28
C CYS A 37 -28.18 4.85 -10.32
N ASN A 38 -29.38 4.39 -9.99
CA ASN A 38 -30.32 3.83 -10.96
C ASN A 38 -30.73 4.89 -11.99
N LYS A 39 -31.08 6.09 -11.53
CA LYS A 39 -31.41 7.22 -12.42
C LYS A 39 -30.22 7.60 -13.30
N PHE A 40 -29.04 7.76 -12.69
CA PHE A 40 -27.81 8.02 -13.43
C PHE A 40 -27.54 6.96 -14.51
N ASN A 41 -27.70 5.67 -14.18
CA ASN A 41 -27.55 4.60 -15.16
C ASN A 41 -28.59 4.67 -16.30
N GLN A 42 -29.84 5.06 -16.02
CA GLN A 42 -30.85 5.28 -17.05
C GLN A 42 -30.47 6.42 -18.01
N ASP A 43 -29.90 7.50 -17.48
CA ASP A 43 -29.56 8.69 -18.27
C ASP A 43 -28.32 8.47 -19.18
N PHE A 44 -27.38 7.63 -18.73
CA PHE A 44 -26.03 7.53 -19.30
C PHE A 44 -25.59 6.14 -19.78
N SER A 45 -26.31 5.06 -19.50
CA SER A 45 -25.99 3.74 -20.07
C SER A 45 -26.36 3.70 -21.57
N SER A 46 -25.55 2.98 -22.37
CA SER A 46 -25.68 2.95 -23.83
C SER A 46 -26.64 1.89 -24.36
N ASN A 47 -26.91 0.81 -23.60
CA ASN A 47 -28.01 -0.16 -23.80
C ASN A 47 -27.89 -1.35 -22.83
N THR A 48 -28.97 -2.14 -22.73
CA THR A 48 -29.38 -3.27 -21.85
C THR A 48 -28.37 -4.34 -21.39
N LEU A 49 -27.10 -4.28 -21.77
CA LEU A 49 -26.13 -5.29 -21.37
C LEU A 49 -25.70 -5.07 -19.91
N TRP A 50 -25.89 -6.09 -19.07
CA TRP A 50 -25.61 -6.07 -17.64
C TRP A 50 -24.18 -5.60 -17.30
N TYR A 51 -23.22 -5.87 -18.17
CA TYR A 51 -21.83 -5.45 -17.98
C TYR A 51 -21.60 -3.95 -18.23
N ASN A 52 -22.55 -3.20 -18.79
CA ASN A 52 -22.51 -1.74 -18.90
C ASN A 52 -23.29 -1.05 -17.78
N ASN A 53 -23.79 -1.80 -16.80
CA ASN A 53 -24.52 -1.25 -15.67
C ASN A 53 -23.59 -0.38 -14.80
N LEU A 54 -23.88 0.92 -14.76
CA LEU A 54 -23.16 1.92 -13.96
C LEU A 54 -23.70 2.03 -12.54
N THR A 55 -24.85 1.39 -12.24
CA THR A 55 -25.52 1.49 -10.94
C THR A 55 -24.62 1.01 -9.81
N PHE A 56 -24.08 -0.21 -9.91
CA PHE A 56 -23.24 -0.78 -8.84
C PHE A 56 -21.99 0.03 -8.58
N VAL A 57 -21.39 0.51 -9.66
CA VAL A 57 -20.17 1.31 -9.61
C VAL A 57 -20.44 2.68 -9.00
N CYS A 58 -21.49 3.36 -9.44
CA CYS A 58 -21.94 4.62 -8.85
C CYS A 58 -22.26 4.45 -7.36
N LEU A 59 -22.85 3.30 -6.99
CA LEU A 59 -23.17 2.99 -5.60
C LEU A 59 -21.89 2.80 -4.76
N ASP A 60 -20.93 2.02 -5.25
CA ASP A 60 -19.65 1.77 -4.58
C ASP A 60 -18.88 3.08 -4.36
N LEU A 61 -18.80 3.91 -5.40
CA LEU A 61 -18.19 5.24 -5.35
C LEU A 61 -18.88 6.14 -4.32
N GLY A 62 -20.21 6.17 -4.30
CA GLY A 62 -20.99 7.00 -3.38
C GLY A 62 -20.86 6.55 -1.93
N LEU A 63 -20.92 5.23 -1.67
CA LEU A 63 -20.72 4.65 -0.34
C LEU A 63 -19.28 4.89 0.16
N TYR A 64 -18.31 4.81 -0.73
CA TYR A 64 -16.92 5.11 -0.42
C TYR A 64 -16.73 6.56 0.00
N LEU A 65 -17.24 7.53 -0.77
CA LEU A 65 -17.19 8.94 -0.40
C LEU A 65 -17.94 9.23 0.90
N TYR A 66 -19.12 8.63 1.08
CA TYR A 66 -19.88 8.75 2.31
C TYR A 66 -19.08 8.29 3.54
N LYS A 67 -18.32 7.20 3.42
CA LYS A 67 -17.53 6.64 4.52
C LYS A 67 -16.32 7.50 4.91
N ILE A 68 -15.86 8.36 4.02
CA ILE A 68 -14.72 9.26 4.27
C ILE A 68 -15.14 10.71 4.56
N LYS A 69 -16.45 11.03 4.51
CA LYS A 69 -16.98 12.40 4.62
C LYS A 69 -16.62 13.13 5.93
N ASP A 70 -16.41 12.40 7.01
CA ASP A 70 -16.10 12.95 8.33
C ASP A 70 -14.58 12.97 8.61
N LYS A 71 -13.74 12.52 7.66
CA LYS A 71 -12.28 12.60 7.77
C LYS A 71 -11.81 14.05 7.59
N ARG A 72 -10.76 14.45 8.31
CA ARG A 72 -10.07 15.73 8.07
C ARG A 72 -9.57 15.80 6.63
N GLU A 73 -9.53 16.99 6.06
CA GLU A 73 -9.18 17.23 4.65
C GLU A 73 -7.86 16.57 4.23
N ASN A 74 -6.79 16.79 5.00
CA ASN A 74 -5.48 16.18 4.75
C ASN A 74 -5.50 14.64 4.79
N ASP A 75 -6.31 14.06 5.69
CA ASP A 75 -6.45 12.61 5.82
C ASP A 75 -7.36 12.02 4.73
N ARG A 76 -8.18 12.86 4.08
CA ARG A 76 -9.13 12.47 3.03
C ARG A 76 -8.48 12.45 1.64
N LYS A 77 -7.43 13.24 1.44
CA LYS A 77 -6.71 13.38 0.17
C LYS A 77 -6.29 12.03 -0.49
N PRO A 78 -5.66 11.07 0.22
CA PRO A 78 -5.34 9.77 -0.38
C PRO A 78 -6.58 9.00 -0.87
N TYR A 79 -7.71 9.14 -0.16
CA TYR A 79 -8.95 8.49 -0.53
C TYR A 79 -9.57 9.09 -1.79
N TYR A 80 -9.50 10.42 -1.94
CA TYR A 80 -9.92 11.10 -3.17
C TYR A 80 -9.07 10.70 -4.38
N ASN A 81 -7.75 10.55 -4.21
CA ASN A 81 -6.89 10.02 -5.28
C ASN A 81 -7.37 8.64 -5.75
N PHE A 82 -7.68 7.75 -4.81
CA PHE A 82 -8.18 6.42 -5.15
C PHE A 82 -9.57 6.46 -5.82
N PHE A 83 -10.47 7.34 -5.35
CA PHE A 83 -11.78 7.56 -5.98
C PHE A 83 -11.66 8.02 -7.44
N ILE A 84 -10.80 9.00 -7.72
CA ILE A 84 -10.58 9.53 -9.08
C ILE A 84 -9.93 8.46 -9.97
N TYR A 85 -8.99 7.67 -9.44
CA TYR A 85 -8.44 6.49 -10.15
C TYR A 85 -9.54 5.50 -10.54
N GLU A 86 -10.40 5.11 -9.60
CA GLU A 86 -11.53 4.20 -9.83
C GLU A 86 -12.48 4.77 -10.88
N LEU A 87 -12.77 6.07 -10.80
CA LEU A 87 -13.63 6.75 -11.75
C LEU A 87 -13.04 6.75 -13.18
N LYS A 88 -11.73 7.03 -13.32
CA LYS A 88 -11.05 6.99 -14.63
C LYS A 88 -11.00 5.58 -15.19
N ARG A 89 -10.84 4.57 -14.34
CA ARG A 89 -10.88 3.16 -14.73
C ARG A 89 -12.19 2.82 -15.42
N LEU A 90 -13.32 3.36 -14.95
CA LEU A 90 -14.63 3.11 -15.56
C LEU A 90 -14.74 3.66 -16.98
N VAL A 91 -14.27 4.89 -17.22
CA VAL A 91 -14.26 5.50 -18.55
C VAL A 91 -13.48 4.65 -19.54
N ARG A 92 -12.40 4.00 -19.08
CA ARG A 92 -11.55 3.17 -19.93
C ARG A 92 -12.13 1.78 -20.21
N TYR A 93 -12.74 1.15 -19.21
CA TYR A 93 -13.17 -0.24 -19.29
C TYR A 93 -14.64 -0.43 -19.71
N LYS A 94 -15.48 0.59 -19.52
CA LYS A 94 -16.89 0.55 -19.91
C LYS A 94 -17.04 1.38 -21.17
N ASN A 95 -17.69 0.82 -22.20
CA ASN A 95 -18.16 1.59 -23.34
C ASN A 95 -19.31 2.49 -22.87
N LEU A 96 -18.96 3.58 -22.18
CA LEU A 96 -19.89 4.62 -21.79
C LEU A 96 -20.56 5.16 -23.06
N ASN A 97 -21.84 5.53 -22.94
CA ASN A 97 -22.58 6.12 -24.04
C ASN A 97 -21.83 7.35 -24.59
N ARG A 98 -22.01 7.67 -25.87
CA ARG A 98 -21.48 8.87 -26.55
C ARG A 98 -21.76 10.17 -25.79
N LYS A 99 -22.75 10.19 -24.89
CA LYS A 99 -23.07 11.33 -24.01
C LYS A 99 -21.95 11.67 -23.00
N ILE A 100 -21.17 10.68 -22.55
CA ILE A 100 -20.03 10.88 -21.65
C ILE A 100 -18.76 10.64 -22.46
N ASN A 101 -18.23 11.73 -23.03
CA ASN A 101 -17.04 11.71 -23.87
C ASN A 101 -15.76 12.08 -23.11
N SER A 102 -15.85 12.43 -21.82
CA SER A 102 -14.69 12.80 -21.01
C SER A 102 -14.85 12.36 -19.55
N PHE A 103 -13.70 12.16 -18.91
CA PHE A 103 -13.58 11.86 -17.49
C PHE A 103 -14.14 12.98 -16.61
N VAL A 104 -13.84 14.23 -16.96
CA VAL A 104 -14.36 15.43 -16.28
C VAL A 104 -15.89 15.45 -16.28
N LYS A 105 -16.51 15.15 -17.42
CA LYS A 105 -17.97 15.12 -17.53
C LYS A 105 -18.58 14.00 -16.68
N LEU A 106 -17.97 12.81 -16.68
CA LEU A 106 -18.44 11.71 -15.82
C LEU A 106 -18.43 12.12 -14.35
N HIS A 107 -17.35 12.78 -13.91
CA HIS A 107 -17.19 13.26 -12.55
C HIS A 107 -18.27 14.27 -12.15
N GLU A 108 -18.56 15.24 -13.00
CA GLU A 108 -19.62 16.24 -12.77
C GLU A 108 -21.00 15.60 -12.68
N GLU A 109 -21.32 14.66 -13.58
CA GLU A 109 -22.64 14.02 -13.60
C GLU A 109 -22.88 13.14 -12.37
N ILE A 110 -21.86 12.42 -11.90
CA ILE A 110 -21.95 11.66 -10.64
C ILE A 110 -22.17 12.61 -9.45
N LYS A 111 -21.43 13.72 -9.40
CA LYS A 111 -21.59 14.74 -8.36
C LYS A 111 -23.01 15.30 -8.34
N ASN A 112 -23.56 15.62 -9.51
CA ASN A 112 -24.93 16.10 -9.66
C ASN A 112 -25.96 15.04 -9.24
N ALA A 113 -25.74 13.76 -9.59
CA ALA A 113 -26.62 12.67 -9.18
C ALA A 113 -26.71 12.56 -7.64
N TYR A 114 -25.58 12.65 -6.93
CA TYR A 114 -25.58 12.63 -5.46
C TYR A 114 -26.24 13.87 -4.86
N LYS A 115 -25.94 15.06 -5.39
CA LYS A 115 -26.57 16.31 -4.93
C LYS A 115 -28.10 16.27 -5.06
N ASN A 116 -28.60 15.83 -6.22
CA ASN A 116 -30.03 15.71 -6.50
C ASN A 116 -30.74 14.70 -5.58
N ALA A 117 -30.01 13.78 -4.97
CA ALA A 117 -30.53 12.84 -3.98
C ALA A 117 -30.50 13.37 -2.53
N GLY A 118 -30.15 14.65 -2.34
CA GLY A 118 -30.00 15.27 -1.02
C GLY A 118 -28.80 14.73 -0.25
N LEU A 119 -27.73 14.37 -0.96
CA LEU A 119 -26.46 13.90 -0.38
C LEU A 119 -25.36 14.96 -0.53
N GLU A 120 -25.70 16.21 -0.20
CA GLU A 120 -24.82 17.39 -0.33
C GLU A 120 -23.54 17.27 0.50
N ASN A 121 -23.56 16.46 1.56
CA ASN A 121 -22.42 16.19 2.43
C ASN A 121 -21.43 15.18 1.84
N ILE A 122 -21.73 14.58 0.69
CA ILE A 122 -20.80 13.73 -0.07
C ILE A 122 -20.02 14.65 -1.00
N ASP A 123 -18.96 15.24 -0.47
CA ASP A 123 -18.08 16.10 -1.24
C ASP A 123 -17.28 15.28 -2.26
N VAL A 124 -17.31 15.73 -3.51
CA VAL A 124 -16.61 15.11 -4.63
C VAL A 124 -15.49 16.06 -5.04
N CYS A 125 -14.25 15.61 -4.86
CA CYS A 125 -13.08 16.46 -4.98
C CYS A 125 -12.72 16.79 -6.43
N ASN A 126 -12.68 18.08 -6.76
CA ASN A 126 -12.34 18.57 -8.10
C ASN A 126 -10.83 18.65 -8.34
N GLU A 127 -10.02 18.82 -7.29
CA GLU A 127 -8.59 19.15 -7.39
C GLU A 127 -7.73 18.05 -8.03
N TYR A 128 -8.20 16.80 -7.97
CA TYR A 128 -7.44 15.63 -8.42
C TYR A 128 -7.85 15.13 -9.81
N VAL A 129 -8.88 15.73 -10.42
CA VAL A 129 -9.40 15.33 -11.72
C VAL A 129 -8.33 15.49 -12.81
N SER A 130 -7.64 16.64 -12.84
CA SER A 130 -6.60 16.94 -13.83
C SER A 130 -5.32 16.14 -13.63
N LEU A 131 -4.98 15.76 -12.39
CA LEU A 131 -3.79 14.95 -12.09
C LEU A 131 -3.89 13.56 -12.69
N MET A 132 -5.08 12.99 -12.71
CA MET A 132 -5.31 11.68 -13.28
C MET A 132 -5.46 11.70 -14.79
N ASP A 133 -5.45 12.84 -15.49
CA ASP A 133 -5.48 12.86 -16.96
C ASP A 133 -4.21 12.26 -17.58
N ASP A 134 -3.07 12.33 -16.87
CA ASP A 134 -1.82 11.69 -17.28
C ASP A 134 -2.00 10.16 -17.43
N HIS A 135 -1.65 9.65 -18.62
CA HIS A 135 -1.77 8.24 -18.97
C HIS A 135 -0.87 7.35 -18.12
N LEU A 136 0.37 7.78 -17.89
CA LEU A 136 1.38 7.01 -17.18
C LEU A 136 1.04 6.92 -15.70
N VAL A 137 0.61 8.04 -15.10
CA VAL A 137 0.13 8.06 -13.70
C VAL A 137 -0.98 7.02 -13.49
N TYR A 138 -1.99 7.02 -14.36
CA TYR A 138 -3.07 6.04 -14.29
C TYR A 138 -2.57 4.59 -14.40
N GLU A 139 -1.67 4.31 -15.34
CA GLU A 139 -1.14 2.96 -15.53
C GLU A 139 -0.35 2.47 -14.31
N ILE A 140 0.45 3.35 -13.68
CA ILE A 140 1.18 3.02 -12.46
C ILE A 140 0.20 2.74 -11.31
N PHE A 141 -0.83 3.57 -11.13
CA PHE A 141 -1.92 3.31 -10.17
C PHE A 141 -2.56 1.95 -10.40
N GLU A 142 -2.85 1.61 -11.65
CA GLU A 142 -3.45 0.33 -12.00
C GLU A 142 -2.53 -0.85 -11.68
N MET A 143 -1.23 -0.69 -11.88
CA MET A 143 -0.25 -1.73 -11.58
C MET A 143 -0.11 -1.95 -10.07
N PHE A 144 -0.07 -0.89 -9.26
CA PHE A 144 -0.11 -1.01 -7.80
C PHE A 144 -1.42 -1.60 -7.30
N ASP A 145 -2.56 -1.18 -7.85
CA ASP A 145 -3.87 -1.73 -7.50
C ASP A 145 -3.92 -3.25 -7.72
N LYS A 146 -3.41 -3.73 -8.86
CA LYS A 146 -3.28 -5.17 -9.14
C LYS A 146 -2.31 -5.86 -8.18
N LEU A 147 -1.14 -5.27 -7.93
CA LEU A 147 -0.12 -5.82 -7.05
C LEU A 147 -0.66 -6.05 -5.63
N TYR A 148 -1.31 -5.03 -5.04
CA TYR A 148 -1.88 -5.14 -3.69
C TYR A 148 -3.08 -6.09 -3.62
N LYS A 149 -3.91 -6.18 -4.67
CA LYS A 149 -4.98 -7.20 -4.75
C LYS A 149 -4.41 -8.60 -4.74
N ASN A 150 -3.40 -8.88 -5.56
CA ASN A 150 -2.75 -10.18 -5.63
C ASN A 150 -2.16 -10.57 -4.27
N PHE A 151 -1.51 -9.62 -3.59
CA PHE A 151 -0.97 -9.85 -2.25
C PHE A 151 -2.07 -10.14 -1.22
N LYS A 152 -3.19 -9.41 -1.27
CA LYS A 152 -4.35 -9.69 -0.41
C LYS A 152 -4.89 -11.11 -0.63
N TYR A 153 -5.03 -11.57 -1.88
CA TYR A 153 -5.51 -12.92 -2.16
C TYR A 153 -4.51 -14.01 -1.77
N PHE A 154 -3.22 -13.78 -1.99
CA PHE A 154 -2.17 -14.65 -1.47
C PHE A 154 -2.29 -14.89 0.05
N ASN A 155 -2.71 -13.86 0.80
CA ASN A 155 -2.86 -13.96 2.24
C ASN A 155 -4.10 -14.75 2.71
N VAL A 156 -5.07 -15.02 1.83
CA VAL A 156 -6.39 -15.57 2.22
C VAL A 156 -6.73 -16.89 1.52
N VAL A 157 -6.18 -17.16 0.33
CA VAL A 157 -6.63 -18.27 -0.54
C VAL A 157 -5.68 -19.49 -0.47
N ILE A 158 -6.22 -20.68 -0.77
CA ILE A 158 -5.50 -21.97 -0.80
C ILE A 158 -4.47 -22.01 -1.96
N ASN A 159 -4.76 -21.38 -3.11
CA ASN A 159 -3.88 -21.35 -4.28
C ASN A 159 -2.82 -20.23 -4.19
N LYS A 160 -1.96 -20.32 -3.18
CA LYS A 160 -0.95 -19.31 -2.87
C LYS A 160 0.06 -19.08 -4.00
N ASP A 161 0.50 -20.15 -4.66
CA ASP A 161 1.52 -20.11 -5.70
C ASP A 161 1.15 -19.24 -6.88
N GLN A 162 -0.11 -19.31 -7.33
CA GLN A 162 -0.60 -18.47 -8.42
C GLN A 162 -0.51 -16.99 -8.04
N TYR A 163 -0.96 -16.61 -6.85
CA TYR A 163 -0.95 -15.21 -6.43
C TYR A 163 0.45 -14.68 -6.16
N VAL A 164 1.39 -15.52 -5.70
CA VAL A 164 2.81 -15.14 -5.62
C VAL A 164 3.37 -14.84 -7.01
N LYS A 165 3.13 -15.71 -8.00
CA LYS A 165 3.55 -15.47 -9.39
C LYS A 165 2.97 -14.19 -9.96
N GLU A 166 1.69 -13.91 -9.68
CA GLU A 166 1.04 -12.66 -10.10
C GLU A 166 1.59 -11.42 -9.37
N CYS A 167 1.99 -11.53 -8.09
CA CYS A 167 2.70 -10.45 -7.39
C CYS A 167 4.07 -10.18 -8.04
N LEU A 168 4.84 -11.25 -8.31
CA LEU A 168 6.16 -11.14 -8.93
C LEU A 168 6.08 -10.46 -10.29
N LYS A 169 5.19 -10.94 -11.15
CA LYS A 169 4.95 -10.38 -12.49
C LYS A 169 4.53 -8.91 -12.43
N ALA A 170 3.62 -8.55 -11.52
CA ALA A 170 3.19 -7.18 -11.37
C ALA A 170 4.33 -6.27 -10.88
N TYR A 171 5.12 -6.73 -9.90
CA TYR A 171 6.24 -5.98 -9.32
C TYR A 171 7.35 -5.70 -10.35
N GLU A 172 7.80 -6.71 -11.10
CA GLU A 172 8.83 -6.51 -12.15
C GLU A 172 8.34 -5.53 -13.22
N LYS A 173 7.07 -5.65 -13.63
CA LYS A 173 6.50 -4.76 -14.63
C LYS A 173 6.52 -3.30 -14.17
N ILE A 174 6.32 -3.03 -12.87
CA ILE A 174 6.42 -1.67 -12.31
C ILE A 174 7.87 -1.18 -12.38
N ILE A 175 8.85 -2.02 -12.01
CA ILE A 175 10.29 -1.68 -12.10
C ILE A 175 10.68 -1.35 -13.54
N GLU A 176 10.31 -2.18 -14.51
CA GLU A 176 10.61 -1.96 -15.93
C GLU A 176 10.03 -0.65 -16.46
N LYS A 177 8.85 -0.27 -15.96
CA LYS A 177 8.10 0.89 -16.42
C LYS A 177 8.48 2.18 -15.71
N ASP A 178 9.20 2.10 -14.58
CA ASP A 178 9.75 3.25 -13.88
C ASP A 178 10.88 3.88 -14.70
N LYS A 179 10.50 4.63 -15.74
CA LYS A 179 11.40 5.55 -16.44
C LYS A 179 11.72 6.71 -15.50
N LYS A 180 12.97 7.19 -15.56
CA LYS A 180 13.64 8.17 -14.68
C LYS A 180 12.83 9.39 -14.17
N ASP A 181 11.66 9.70 -14.71
CA ASP A 181 10.88 10.91 -14.46
C ASP A 181 9.94 10.84 -13.21
N TYR A 182 9.59 9.65 -12.71
CA TYR A 182 8.66 9.46 -11.55
C TYR A 182 9.32 8.79 -10.32
N ASN A 183 10.62 8.55 -10.43
CA ASN A 183 11.45 7.59 -9.69
C ASN A 183 11.27 7.64 -8.15
N ASN A 184 11.01 8.80 -7.55
CA ASN A 184 11.02 8.89 -6.08
C ASN A 184 9.80 8.27 -5.39
N PHE A 185 8.58 8.42 -5.92
CA PHE A 185 7.38 7.94 -5.21
C PHE A 185 7.02 6.48 -5.58
N VAL A 186 7.29 6.06 -6.82
CA VAL A 186 7.11 4.67 -7.25
C VAL A 186 8.06 3.75 -6.49
N GLN A 187 9.35 4.11 -6.41
CA GLN A 187 10.34 3.32 -5.68
C GLN A 187 10.04 3.25 -4.18
N LYS A 188 9.58 4.35 -3.58
CA LYS A 188 9.16 4.37 -2.18
C LYS A 188 8.02 3.38 -1.92
N GLU A 189 7.01 3.36 -2.78
CA GLU A 189 5.88 2.45 -2.66
C GLU A 189 6.29 0.98 -2.90
N LEU A 190 7.16 0.72 -3.89
CA LEU A 190 7.74 -0.61 -4.13
C LEU A 190 8.53 -1.11 -2.92
N HIS A 191 9.31 -0.24 -2.28
CA HIS A 191 10.07 -0.59 -1.08
C HIS A 191 9.14 -0.95 0.09
N ILE A 192 8.10 -0.15 0.33
CA ILE A 192 7.08 -0.43 1.35
C ILE A 192 6.41 -1.78 1.07
N PHE A 193 5.98 -2.01 -0.17
CA PHE A 193 5.36 -3.27 -0.57
C PHE A 193 6.29 -4.46 -0.34
N LYS A 194 7.55 -4.37 -0.81
CA LYS A 194 8.57 -5.41 -0.66
C LYS A 194 8.82 -5.75 0.81
N SER A 195 8.95 -4.74 1.67
CA SER A 195 9.11 -4.95 3.11
C SER A 195 7.92 -5.72 3.70
N ASN A 196 6.70 -5.28 3.40
CA ASN A 196 5.47 -5.93 3.89
C ASN A 196 5.33 -7.37 3.39
N PHE A 197 5.73 -7.63 2.13
CA PHE A 197 5.72 -8.96 1.52
C PHE A 197 6.67 -9.91 2.25
N HIS A 198 7.91 -9.48 2.51
CA HIS A 198 8.89 -10.28 3.25
C HIS A 198 8.49 -10.49 4.71
N ASP A 199 7.95 -9.46 5.38
CA ASP A 199 7.44 -9.59 6.75
C ASP A 199 6.32 -10.65 6.84
N TYR A 200 5.47 -10.72 5.82
CA TYR A 200 4.44 -11.75 5.74
C TYR A 200 5.06 -13.15 5.55
N LEU A 201 6.02 -13.32 4.64
CA LEU A 201 6.70 -14.60 4.40
C LEU A 201 7.47 -15.10 5.63
N LEU A 202 8.08 -14.19 6.41
CA LEU A 202 8.75 -14.53 7.67
C LEU A 202 7.77 -15.10 8.70
N LYS A 203 6.55 -14.57 8.75
CA LYS A 203 5.49 -15.03 9.67
C LYS A 203 4.78 -16.29 9.15
N ASN A 204 4.74 -16.47 7.84
CA ASN A 204 4.01 -17.54 7.17
C ASN A 204 4.96 -18.24 6.18
N PRO A 205 5.79 -19.18 6.66
CA PRO A 205 6.77 -19.87 5.82
C PRO A 205 6.07 -20.50 4.63
N TYR A 206 6.49 -20.09 3.44
CA TYR A 206 5.94 -20.53 2.17
C TYR A 206 7.10 -21.03 1.31
N LYS A 207 7.03 -22.28 0.87
CA LYS A 207 8.06 -22.88 0.02
C LYS A 207 7.73 -22.52 -1.43
N CYS A 208 8.50 -21.59 -1.97
CA CYS A 208 8.35 -21.16 -3.36
C CYS A 208 9.17 -22.07 -4.29
N ASP A 209 8.76 -22.18 -5.55
CA ASP A 209 9.57 -22.81 -6.62
C ASP A 209 10.91 -22.05 -6.75
N ASP A 210 12.01 -22.78 -6.81
CA ASP A 210 13.37 -22.23 -6.90
C ASP A 210 13.53 -21.29 -8.10
N LYS A 211 12.78 -21.54 -9.19
CA LYS A 211 12.77 -20.66 -10.38
C LYS A 211 12.30 -19.24 -10.08
N LEU A 212 11.51 -19.04 -9.02
CA LEU A 212 10.96 -17.76 -8.64
C LEU A 212 11.89 -16.94 -7.74
N LEU A 213 12.94 -17.56 -7.18
CA LEU A 213 13.88 -16.89 -6.26
C LEU A 213 14.70 -15.78 -6.94
N ASN A 214 14.84 -15.81 -8.26
CA ASN A 214 15.60 -14.84 -9.03
C ASN A 214 14.88 -13.49 -9.22
N HIS A 215 13.61 -13.38 -8.85
CA HIS A 215 12.85 -12.14 -8.97
C HIS A 215 13.24 -11.10 -7.93
N SER A 216 13.20 -9.82 -8.32
CA SER A 216 13.51 -8.64 -7.51
C SER A 216 12.69 -8.55 -6.23
N LEU A 217 11.46 -9.07 -6.22
CA LEU A 217 10.60 -9.10 -5.03
C LEU A 217 10.96 -10.25 -4.06
N MET A 218 11.64 -11.30 -4.52
CA MET A 218 12.03 -12.45 -3.68
C MET A 218 13.39 -12.26 -3.01
N THR A 219 14.20 -11.32 -3.51
CA THR A 219 15.42 -10.90 -2.83
C THR A 219 15.05 -10.09 -1.58
N PRO A 220 15.52 -10.42 -0.37
CA PRO A 220 15.23 -9.62 0.82
C PRO A 220 15.57 -8.13 0.61
N PRO A 221 14.79 -7.19 1.17
CA PRO A 221 15.16 -5.78 1.11
C PRO A 221 16.53 -5.60 1.78
N GLU A 222 17.40 -4.81 1.15
CA GLU A 222 18.63 -4.36 1.82
C GLU A 222 18.21 -3.67 3.12
N ILE A 223 18.73 -4.14 4.26
CA ILE A 223 18.52 -3.47 5.55
C ILE A 223 19.32 -2.16 5.49
N ARG A 224 18.76 -1.14 4.85
CA ARG A 224 19.24 0.23 4.96
C ARG A 224 18.62 0.80 6.22
N ILE A 225 19.34 0.66 7.32
CA ILE A 225 19.00 1.40 8.54
C ILE A 225 19.18 2.88 8.18
N THR A 226 18.09 3.56 7.83
CA THR A 226 18.14 5.01 7.67
C THR A 226 18.31 5.62 9.06
N ALA A 227 19.17 6.65 9.16
CA ALA A 227 19.41 7.34 10.43
C ALA A 227 18.12 7.88 11.06
N GLU A 228 17.08 8.09 10.25
CA GLU A 228 15.73 8.51 10.65
C GLU A 228 14.99 7.44 11.49
N GLU A 229 15.17 6.14 11.21
CA GLU A 229 14.59 5.06 12.03
C GLU A 229 15.38 4.83 13.34
N LEU A 230 16.67 5.16 13.35
CA LEU A 230 17.50 5.19 14.57
C LEU A 230 17.22 6.43 15.43
N SER A 231 16.83 7.53 14.81
CA SER A 231 16.42 8.78 15.42
C SER A 231 14.91 8.77 15.66
N GLY A 232 14.41 7.81 16.44
CA GLY A 232 13.03 7.87 16.92
C GLY A 232 12.74 9.26 17.47
N ASP A 233 11.71 9.92 16.92
CA ASP A 233 11.20 11.27 17.23
C ASP A 233 11.83 11.91 18.48
N ILE A 234 12.99 12.54 18.30
CA ILE A 234 13.46 13.54 19.26
C ILE A 234 12.88 14.84 18.74
N ALA A 235 11.74 15.23 19.34
CA ALA A 235 11.22 16.58 19.23
C ALA A 235 12.39 17.57 19.39
N PRO A 236 12.50 18.61 18.53
CA PRO A 236 13.64 19.51 18.54
C PRO A 236 13.81 20.09 19.96
N PRO A 237 15.04 20.07 20.53
CA PRO A 237 15.24 20.56 21.87
C PRO A 237 14.87 22.04 21.91
N VAL A 238 13.85 22.31 22.72
CA VAL A 238 13.46 23.63 23.21
C VAL A 238 14.72 24.42 23.55
N THR A 239 14.75 25.66 23.06
CA THR A 239 15.80 26.66 23.27
C THR A 239 16.30 26.66 24.70
N TRP A 240 17.59 26.38 24.87
CA TRP A 240 18.28 26.43 26.15
C TRP A 240 18.30 27.87 26.65
N THR A 241 17.43 28.20 27.61
CA THR A 241 17.60 29.35 28.49
C THR A 241 18.19 28.85 29.83
N SER A 242 19.49 29.05 29.94
CA SER A 242 20.43 29.14 31.09
C SER A 242 19.98 28.99 32.57
N THR A 243 18.93 28.24 32.92
CA THR A 243 18.45 28.12 34.32
C THR A 243 18.51 26.69 34.88
N GLY A 244 19.16 25.75 34.18
CA GLY A 244 19.18 24.32 34.52
C GLY A 244 20.45 23.80 35.20
N VAL A 245 21.37 24.66 35.63
CA VAL A 245 22.68 24.24 36.18
C VAL A 245 22.64 23.96 37.70
N PHE A 246 21.56 24.30 38.40
CA PHE A 246 21.50 24.13 39.87
C PHE A 246 20.84 22.84 40.38
N LEU A 247 20.36 21.93 39.52
CA LEU A 247 19.66 20.71 39.96
C LEU A 247 20.50 19.41 39.92
N PHE A 248 21.76 19.46 39.47
CA PHE A 248 22.59 18.24 39.34
C PHE A 248 23.49 17.92 40.54
N CYS A 249 23.58 18.79 41.55
CA CYS A 249 24.44 18.52 42.73
C CYS A 249 23.80 17.69 43.85
N ASN A 250 22.51 17.33 43.79
CA ASN A 250 21.82 16.67 44.92
C ASN A 250 21.17 15.30 44.61
N ILE A 251 21.62 14.57 43.58
CA ILE A 251 21.06 13.23 43.25
C ILE A 251 22.00 12.07 43.64
N ASN A 252 23.22 12.35 44.10
CA ASN A 252 24.20 11.29 44.41
C ASN A 252 23.98 10.51 45.72
N SER A 253 23.03 10.89 46.58
CA SER A 253 22.79 10.18 47.85
C SER A 253 21.63 9.17 47.83
N TYR A 254 20.85 9.07 46.74
CA TYR A 254 19.68 8.16 46.67
C TYR A 254 19.82 6.95 45.71
N TYR A 255 20.91 6.86 44.93
CA TYR A 255 21.04 5.83 43.88
C TYR A 255 21.74 4.53 44.28
N THR A 256 22.14 4.36 45.54
CA THR A 256 22.85 3.14 45.97
C THR A 256 21.91 1.98 46.31
N ALA A 257 20.62 2.24 46.62
CA ALA A 257 19.67 1.20 47.02
C ALA A 257 18.93 0.50 45.85
N TYR A 258 18.78 1.16 44.68
CA TYR A 258 18.01 0.62 43.54
C TYR A 258 18.86 -0.12 42.48
N GLY A 259 20.18 -0.15 42.64
CA GLY A 259 21.11 -0.78 41.68
C GLY A 259 20.97 -2.31 41.58
N SER A 260 20.45 -2.96 42.62
CA SER A 260 20.26 -4.42 42.69
C SER A 260 19.10 -4.92 41.82
N TYR A 261 18.04 -4.12 41.63
CA TYR A 261 16.85 -4.52 40.85
C TYR A 261 17.02 -4.33 39.33
N LEU A 262 17.89 -3.40 38.90
CA LEU A 262 18.10 -3.09 37.48
C LEU A 262 19.13 -4.00 36.80
N ARG A 263 20.07 -4.56 37.56
CA ARG A 263 21.16 -5.41 37.04
C ARG A 263 20.66 -6.72 36.37
N PRO A 264 19.68 -7.46 36.92
CA PRO A 264 19.17 -8.68 36.30
C PRO A 264 18.42 -8.42 34.99
N ARG A 265 17.62 -7.33 34.94
CA ARG A 265 16.85 -6.97 33.74
C ARG A 265 17.76 -6.57 32.58
N LYS A 266 18.82 -5.79 32.84
CA LYS A 266 19.85 -5.46 31.82
C LYS A 266 20.57 -6.71 31.31
N ARG A 267 20.91 -7.67 32.19
CA ARG A 267 21.54 -8.94 31.80
C ARG A 267 20.60 -9.79 30.93
N LYS A 268 19.30 -9.83 31.24
CA LYS A 268 18.30 -10.56 30.45
C LYS A 268 18.15 -9.98 29.04
N LEU A 269 18.08 -8.65 28.92
CA LEU A 269 18.03 -7.96 27.62
C LEU A 269 19.30 -8.19 26.81
N LYS A 270 20.49 -8.07 27.42
CA LYS A 270 21.77 -8.37 26.75
C LYS A 270 21.85 -9.81 26.25
N ASN A 271 21.32 -10.77 27.02
CA ASN A 271 21.28 -12.17 26.62
C ASN A 271 20.26 -12.44 25.49
N MET A 272 19.10 -11.78 25.52
CA MET A 272 18.12 -11.86 24.42
C MET A 272 18.72 -11.29 23.12
N TRP A 273 19.44 -10.18 23.21
CA TRP A 273 20.11 -9.57 22.07
C TRP A 273 21.24 -10.45 21.52
N LYS A 274 22.08 -11.02 22.39
CA LYS A 274 23.09 -12.02 21.99
C LYS A 274 22.48 -13.25 21.32
N ARG A 275 21.36 -13.77 21.83
CA ARG A 275 20.65 -14.90 21.21
C ARG A 275 20.08 -14.54 19.84
N LYS A 276 19.53 -13.34 19.68
CA LYS A 276 19.03 -12.84 18.39
C LYS A 276 20.16 -12.71 17.36
N ASN A 277 21.31 -12.16 17.77
CA ASN A 277 22.48 -12.05 16.90
C ASN A 277 23.04 -13.43 16.54
N LYS A 278 23.13 -14.37 17.49
CA LYS A 278 23.58 -15.74 17.20
C LYS A 278 22.69 -16.42 16.15
N LYS A 279 21.37 -16.33 16.30
CA LYS A 279 20.42 -16.87 15.32
C LYS A 279 20.56 -16.20 13.95
N HIS A 280 20.84 -14.90 13.91
CA HIS A 280 21.08 -14.17 12.66
C HIS A 280 22.34 -14.70 11.93
N TYR A 281 23.44 -14.92 12.65
CA TYR A 281 24.66 -15.52 12.08
C TYR A 281 24.45 -16.98 11.64
N GLU A 282 23.72 -17.78 12.41
CA GLU A 282 23.37 -19.17 12.03
C GLU A 282 22.53 -19.18 10.74
N LEU A 283 21.56 -18.25 10.61
CA LEU A 283 20.76 -18.11 9.40
C LEU A 283 21.61 -17.68 8.20
N MET A 284 22.50 -16.70 8.38
CA MET A 284 23.41 -16.22 7.34
C MET A 284 24.33 -17.34 6.84
N ASN A 285 24.90 -18.14 7.75
CA ASN A 285 25.74 -19.29 7.38
C ASN A 285 24.96 -20.37 6.62
N LEU A 286 23.71 -20.64 7.00
CA LEU A 286 22.86 -21.60 6.28
C LEU A 286 22.54 -21.10 4.86
N PHE A 287 22.27 -19.80 4.71
CA PHE A 287 22.09 -19.19 3.39
C PHE A 287 23.37 -19.28 2.55
N GLU A 288 24.53 -18.92 3.11
CA GLU A 288 25.80 -19.01 2.40
C GLU A 288 26.14 -20.44 1.97
N GLN A 289 25.90 -21.42 2.84
CA GLN A 289 26.09 -22.83 2.53
C GLN A 289 25.14 -23.34 1.45
N SER A 290 23.87 -22.89 1.47
CA SER A 290 22.90 -23.22 0.42
C SER A 290 23.31 -22.65 -0.95
N GLN A 291 23.81 -21.41 -1.00
CA GLN A 291 24.28 -20.79 -2.23
C GLN A 291 25.54 -21.48 -2.77
N LYS A 292 26.49 -21.83 -1.90
CA LYS A 292 27.66 -22.63 -2.27
C LYS A 292 27.27 -23.99 -2.86
N ASN A 293 26.30 -24.68 -2.26
CA ASN A 293 25.81 -25.96 -2.76
C ASN A 293 25.11 -25.83 -4.13
N ILE A 294 24.34 -24.76 -4.35
CA ILE A 294 23.69 -24.50 -5.64
C ILE A 294 24.74 -24.23 -6.73
N ILE A 295 25.73 -23.39 -6.44
CA ILE A 295 26.83 -23.07 -7.36
C ILE A 295 27.62 -24.35 -7.69
N GLN A 296 27.95 -25.16 -6.69
CA GLN A 296 28.70 -26.39 -6.88
C GLN A 296 27.92 -27.46 -7.66
N ASN A 297 26.62 -27.61 -7.41
CA ASN A 297 25.77 -28.49 -8.20
C ASN A 297 25.67 -28.03 -9.67
N ASN A 298 25.55 -26.73 -9.92
CA ASN A 298 25.54 -26.20 -11.28
C ASN A 298 26.88 -26.43 -11.99
N HIS A 299 28.01 -26.26 -11.30
CA HIS A 299 29.33 -26.58 -11.84
C HIS A 299 29.50 -28.07 -12.13
N ASN A 300 29.02 -28.96 -11.25
CA ASN A 300 29.07 -30.41 -11.48
C ASN A 300 28.18 -30.86 -12.64
N ILE A 301 27.01 -30.24 -12.83
CA ILE A 301 26.14 -30.50 -13.99
C ILE A 301 26.80 -30.01 -15.28
N LEU A 302 27.46 -28.84 -15.25
CA LEU A 302 28.19 -28.29 -16.39
C LEU A 302 29.41 -29.11 -16.80
N TYR A 303 30.10 -29.75 -15.85
CA TYR A 303 31.25 -30.61 -16.15
C TYR A 303 30.85 -32.01 -16.62
N ASN A 304 29.74 -32.57 -16.08
CA ASN A 304 29.22 -33.87 -16.51
C ASN A 304 28.47 -33.82 -17.85
N SER A 305 28.26 -32.64 -18.45
CA SER A 305 27.67 -32.49 -19.78
C SER A 305 28.69 -32.31 -20.91
N VAL A 306 29.99 -32.48 -20.60
CA VAL A 306 31.11 -32.32 -21.56
C VAL A 306 31.82 -33.65 -21.85
N ASP A 307 31.31 -34.77 -21.33
CA ASP A 307 31.70 -36.13 -21.75
C ASP A 307 30.68 -36.74 -22.72
#